data_AF-A0A3D1PEQ7-F1
#
_entry.id   AF-A0A3D1PEQ7-F1
#
_cell.length_a   1.000
_cell.length_b   1.000
_cell.length_c   1.000
_cell.angle_alpha   90.00
_cell.angle_beta   90.00
_cell.angle_gamma   90.00
#
_symmetry.space_group_name_H-M   'P 1'
#
loop_
_entity.id
_entity.type
_entity.pdbx_description
1 polymer ?
#
loop_
_entity_poly.entity_id
_entity_poly.type
_entity_poly.pdbx_seq_one_letter_code
_entity_poly.pdbx_strand_id
1 'polypeptide(L)'
;DLETRLKLWKGRKAAFAAAGNLSPDYYVQDGVIPRTQLPYVLQEIENLSQQYGYRVANVFHAGDGNLHPLVLYDNSVPGALEQVEELGGKILKLCVKVGGSISGEHGIGADKKCYMPDMFSEADLETMQYVREAFNPKGLANPGKIFPTPRT
;
A
#
# COMPACT_ATOMS: atom_id res chain seq x y z
N ASP A 1 15.75 10.78 29.00
CA ASP A 1 15.43 12.22 29.14
C ASP A 1 14.37 12.60 28.09
N LEU A 2 13.70 13.74 28.26
CA LEU A 2 12.58 14.16 27.39
C LEU A 2 13.07 14.61 26.00
N GLU A 3 14.22 15.28 25.93
CA GLU A 3 14.76 15.83 24.68
C GLU A 3 15.14 14.70 23.71
N THR A 4 15.85 13.68 24.19
CA THR A 4 16.18 12.48 23.41
C THR A 4 14.93 11.76 22.95
N ARG A 5 13.91 11.60 23.81
CA ARG A 5 12.63 10.99 23.42
C ARG A 5 11.98 11.76 22.27
N LEU A 6 11.92 13.09 22.35
CA LEU A 6 11.35 13.92 21.29
C LEU A 6 12.18 13.85 20.00
N LYS A 7 13.51 13.78 20.10
CA LYS A 7 14.41 13.63 18.95
C LYS A 7 14.21 12.30 18.22
N LEU A 8 14.08 11.20 18.95
CA LEU A 8 13.78 9.88 18.38
C LEU A 8 12.40 9.87 17.69
N TRP A 9 11.38 10.46 18.34
CA TRP A 9 10.05 10.58 17.75
C TRP A 9 10.02 11.47 16.50
N LYS A 10 10.81 12.54 16.48
CA LYS A 10 10.99 13.37 15.29
C LYS A 10 11.53 12.53 14.13
N GLY A 11 12.49 11.64 14.39
CA GLY A 11 12.99 10.68 13.40
C GLY A 11 11.89 9.83 12.77
N ARG A 12 11.06 9.14 13.58
CA ARG A 12 9.96 8.32 13.07
C ARG A 12 8.90 9.11 12.31
N LYS A 13 8.54 10.30 12.80
CA LYS A 13 7.52 11.16 12.17
C LYS A 13 7.99 11.79 10.86
N ALA A 14 9.30 12.01 10.73
CA ALA A 14 9.90 12.61 9.54
C ALA A 14 10.28 11.60 8.44
N ALA A 15 9.96 10.31 8.60
CA ALA A 15 10.42 9.27 7.68
C ALA A 15 10.00 9.52 6.21
N PHE A 16 8.76 9.98 5.98
CA PHE A 16 8.26 10.31 4.63
C PHE A 16 8.94 11.56 4.05
N ALA A 17 9.19 12.58 4.88
CA ALA A 17 9.95 13.76 4.46
C ALA A 17 11.41 13.41 4.16
N ALA A 18 12.01 12.47 4.89
CA ALA A 18 13.34 11.96 4.61
C ALA A 18 13.37 11.18 3.28
N ALA A 19 12.34 10.36 2.99
CA ALA A 19 12.22 9.67 1.70
C ALA A 19 12.14 10.65 0.52
N GLY A 20 11.38 11.74 0.66
CA GLY A 20 11.33 12.83 -0.34
C GLY A 20 12.63 13.63 -0.51
N ASN A 21 13.60 13.49 0.41
CA ASN A 21 14.97 14.01 0.19
C ASN A 21 15.89 12.98 -0.49
N LEU A 22 15.54 11.70 -0.43
CA LEU A 22 16.34 10.61 -1.02
C LEU A 22 15.98 10.35 -2.48
N SER A 23 14.77 10.68 -2.91
CA SER A 23 14.24 10.41 -4.23
C SER A 23 13.34 11.56 -4.70
N PRO A 24 13.33 11.90 -6.00
CA PRO A 24 12.40 12.90 -6.55
C PRO A 24 10.94 12.54 -6.25
N ASP A 25 10.60 11.27 -6.43
CA ASP A 25 9.27 10.73 -6.18
C ASP A 25 9.36 9.45 -5.32
N TYR A 26 8.25 9.13 -4.65
CA TYR A 26 8.04 7.83 -4.05
C TYR A 26 6.58 7.41 -4.15
N TYR A 27 6.36 6.12 -4.31
CA TYR A 27 5.05 5.50 -4.30
C TYR A 27 4.89 4.72 -3.00
N VAL A 28 3.95 5.15 -2.17
CA VAL A 28 3.70 4.54 -0.86
C VAL A 28 2.64 3.46 -0.98
N GLN A 29 2.92 2.32 -0.38
CA GLN A 29 1.91 1.30 -0.08
C GLN A 29 1.66 1.21 1.42
N ASP A 30 0.53 0.61 1.76
CA ASP A 30 0.07 0.40 3.14
C ASP A 30 -0.60 -0.96 3.18
N GLY A 31 0.02 -1.95 3.79
CA GLY A 31 -0.43 -3.33 3.81
C GLY A 31 -0.16 -3.97 5.16
N VAL A 32 -1.09 -4.80 5.63
CA VAL A 32 -0.99 -5.44 6.95
C VAL A 32 -0.62 -6.89 6.78
N ILE A 33 0.21 -7.42 7.68
CA ILE A 33 0.58 -8.83 7.73
C ILE A 33 0.52 -9.36 9.17
N PRO A 34 0.38 -10.68 9.38
CA PRO A 34 0.64 -11.26 10.68
C PRO A 34 2.07 -10.94 11.13
N ARG A 35 2.27 -10.52 12.39
CA ARG A 35 3.60 -10.12 12.90
C ARG A 35 4.66 -11.21 12.76
N THR A 36 4.26 -12.48 12.80
CA THR A 36 5.13 -13.64 12.59
C THR A 36 5.71 -13.72 11.17
N GLN A 37 5.09 -13.04 10.21
CA GLN A 37 5.51 -12.98 8.80
C GLN A 37 6.45 -11.81 8.51
N LEU A 38 6.71 -10.91 9.47
CA LEU A 38 7.56 -9.72 9.25
C LEU A 38 8.92 -10.04 8.61
N PRO A 39 9.72 -11.02 9.11
CA PRO A 39 11.01 -11.32 8.50
C PRO A 39 10.88 -11.83 7.05
N TYR A 40 9.90 -12.70 6.81
CA TYR A 40 9.66 -13.28 5.49
C TYR A 40 9.23 -12.19 4.49
N VAL A 41 8.24 -11.36 4.84
CA VAL A 41 7.71 -10.33 3.95
C VAL A 41 8.76 -9.25 3.65
N LEU A 42 9.57 -8.84 4.63
CA LEU A 42 10.65 -7.89 4.38
C LEU A 42 11.72 -8.45 3.43
N GLN A 43 12.02 -9.76 3.53
CA GLN A 43 12.94 -10.41 2.60
C GLN A 43 12.36 -10.49 1.18
N GLU A 44 11.07 -10.79 1.04
CA GLU A 44 10.41 -10.82 -0.26
C GLU A 44 10.28 -9.42 -0.88
N ILE A 45 10.04 -8.37 -0.09
CA ILE A 45 10.07 -6.99 -0.57
C ILE A 45 11.47 -6.62 -1.09
N GLU A 46 12.53 -7.05 -0.41
CA GLU A 46 13.91 -6.85 -0.87
C GLU A 46 14.18 -7.61 -2.19
N ASN A 47 13.70 -8.85 -2.32
CA ASN A 47 13.82 -9.61 -3.56
C ASN A 47 13.09 -8.93 -4.73
N LEU A 48 11.88 -8.43 -4.48
CA LEU A 48 11.10 -7.68 -5.47
C LEU A 48 11.77 -6.35 -5.84
N SER A 49 12.32 -5.63 -4.85
CA SER A 49 13.14 -4.42 -5.02
C SER A 49 14.29 -4.66 -5.99
N GLN A 50 15.05 -5.75 -5.79
CA GLN A 50 16.14 -6.14 -6.68
C GLN A 50 15.67 -6.57 -8.08
N GLN A 51 14.58 -7.32 -8.17
CA GLN A 51 14.01 -7.78 -9.43
C GLN A 51 13.56 -6.60 -10.32
N TYR A 52 12.94 -5.59 -9.71
CA TYR A 52 12.42 -4.42 -10.40
C TYR A 52 13.44 -3.29 -10.56
N GLY A 53 14.54 -3.31 -9.80
CA GLY A 53 15.57 -2.27 -9.83
C GLY A 53 15.17 -0.98 -9.10
N TYR A 54 14.13 -1.00 -8.25
CA TYR A 54 13.71 0.14 -7.44
C TYR A 54 14.00 -0.08 -5.98
N ARG A 55 14.57 0.93 -5.32
CA ARG A 55 14.82 0.90 -3.88
C ARG A 55 13.50 1.03 -3.12
N VAL A 56 13.30 0.19 -2.10
CA VAL A 56 12.13 0.28 -1.21
C VAL A 56 12.56 0.66 0.20
N ALA A 57 12.16 1.84 0.66
CA ALA A 57 12.33 2.25 2.05
C ALA A 57 11.14 1.76 2.88
N ASN A 58 11.39 0.97 3.93
CA ASN A 58 10.32 0.43 4.77
C ASN A 58 10.17 1.24 6.07
N VAL A 59 8.94 1.66 6.36
CA VAL A 59 8.52 2.18 7.66
C VAL A 59 7.33 1.32 8.12
N PHE A 60 7.14 1.10 9.42
CA PHE A 60 6.05 0.25 9.86
C PHE A 60 5.56 0.57 11.26
N HIS A 61 4.33 0.14 11.52
CA HIS A 61 3.78 -0.08 12.86
C HIS A 61 3.96 -1.58 13.18
N ALA A 62 5.17 -2.02 13.51
CA ALA A 62 5.45 -3.45 13.71
C ALA A 62 4.57 -4.12 14.78
N GLY A 63 4.06 -3.32 15.72
CA GLY A 63 3.20 -3.80 16.81
C GLY A 63 1.85 -4.36 16.34
N ASP A 64 1.34 -3.90 15.19
CA ASP A 64 0.10 -4.38 14.56
C ASP A 64 0.33 -5.02 13.17
N GLY A 65 1.57 -5.00 12.68
CA GLY A 65 1.94 -5.61 11.40
C GLY A 65 1.65 -4.72 10.19
N ASN A 66 1.33 -3.44 10.38
CA ASN A 66 1.13 -2.50 9.28
C ASN A 66 2.46 -2.03 8.69
N LEU A 67 2.68 -2.33 7.41
CA LEU A 67 3.85 -1.97 6.62
C LEU A 67 3.55 -0.76 5.75
N HIS A 68 4.55 0.12 5.65
CA HIS A 68 4.59 1.26 4.73
C HIS A 68 5.83 1.13 3.85
N PRO A 69 5.82 0.32 2.78
CA PRO A 69 6.88 0.33 1.78
C PRO A 69 6.76 1.58 0.91
N LEU A 70 7.84 2.36 0.84
CA LEU A 70 7.98 3.51 -0.04
C LEU A 70 8.91 3.12 -1.19
N VAL A 71 8.34 2.84 -2.36
CA VAL A 71 9.09 2.56 -3.59
C VAL A 71 9.63 3.88 -4.12
N LEU A 72 10.95 4.05 -4.13
CA LEU A 72 11.62 5.27 -4.54
C LEU A 72 11.87 5.24 -6.05
N TYR A 73 11.42 6.28 -6.75
CA TYR A 73 11.55 6.36 -8.21
C TYR A 73 11.66 7.82 -8.70
N ASP A 74 11.86 7.97 -10.01
CA ASP A 74 11.86 9.25 -10.72
C ASP A 74 10.76 9.20 -11.78
N ASN A 75 9.69 9.96 -11.58
CA ASN A 75 8.54 9.96 -12.46
C ASN A 75 8.82 10.66 -13.82
N SER A 76 9.97 11.31 -13.98
CA SER A 76 10.40 11.85 -15.27
C SER A 76 10.89 10.76 -16.24
N VAL A 77 11.21 9.56 -15.73
CA VAL A 77 11.61 8.41 -16.53
C VAL A 77 10.36 7.74 -17.13
N PRO A 78 10.21 7.67 -18.46
CA PRO A 78 9.05 7.05 -19.08
C PRO A 78 8.88 5.57 -18.67
N GLY A 79 7.67 5.18 -18.29
CA GLY A 79 7.37 3.81 -17.86
C GLY A 79 7.69 3.50 -16.39
N ALA A 80 8.32 4.42 -15.66
CA ALA A 80 8.74 4.16 -14.29
C ALA A 80 7.56 4.02 -13.34
N LEU A 81 6.52 4.85 -13.49
CA LEU A 81 5.33 4.79 -12.65
C LEU A 81 4.64 3.44 -12.80
N GLU A 82 4.47 2.94 -14.01
CA GLU A 82 3.78 1.67 -14.29
C GLU A 82 4.52 0.49 -13.66
N GLN A 83 5.86 0.48 -13.72
CA GLN A 83 6.67 -0.56 -13.06
C GLN A 83 6.59 -0.47 -11.53
N VAL A 84 6.55 0.75 -11.00
CA VAL A 84 6.42 1.01 -9.56
C VAL A 84 5.04 0.63 -9.03
N GLU A 85 3.98 0.90 -9.78
CA GLU A 85 2.61 0.47 -9.49
C GLU A 85 2.50 -1.06 -9.50
N GLU A 86 3.13 -1.73 -10.47
CA GLU A 86 3.16 -3.20 -10.53
C GLU A 86 3.91 -3.80 -9.31
N LEU A 87 5.07 -3.23 -8.97
CA LEU A 87 5.84 -3.61 -7.78
C LEU A 87 5.00 -3.42 -6.50
N GLY A 88 4.38 -2.25 -6.33
CA GLY A 88 3.49 -1.97 -5.19
C GLY A 88 2.33 -2.96 -5.11
N GLY A 89 1.70 -3.28 -6.24
CA GLY A 89 0.66 -4.29 -6.34
C GLY A 89 1.13 -5.69 -5.92
N LYS A 90 2.33 -6.11 -6.34
CA LYS A 90 2.92 -7.40 -5.92
C LYS A 90 3.16 -7.44 -4.40
N ILE A 91 3.59 -6.34 -3.80
CA ILE A 91 3.75 -6.23 -2.34
C ILE A 91 2.40 -6.37 -1.63
N LEU A 92 1.35 -5.69 -2.10
CA LEU A 92 0.01 -5.81 -1.51
C LEU A 92 -0.55 -7.24 -1.64
N LYS A 93 -0.38 -7.88 -2.79
CA LYS A 93 -0.80 -9.28 -3.01
C LYS A 93 -0.02 -10.24 -2.11
N LEU A 94 1.26 -9.98 -1.87
CA LEU A 94 2.05 -10.73 -0.90
C LEU A 94 1.48 -10.58 0.52
N CYS A 95 1.08 -9.37 0.93
CA CYS A 95 0.45 -9.15 2.24
C CYS A 95 -0.80 -10.03 2.39
N VAL A 96 -1.68 -10.06 1.39
CA VAL A 96 -2.87 -10.92 1.43
C VAL A 96 -2.51 -12.41 1.44
N LYS A 97 -1.56 -12.83 0.59
CA LYS A 97 -1.10 -14.23 0.51
C LYS A 97 -0.61 -14.78 1.85
N VAL A 98 0.00 -13.93 2.70
CA VAL A 98 0.47 -14.34 4.03
C VAL A 98 -0.60 -14.21 5.13
N GLY A 99 -1.87 -13.97 4.77
CA GLY A 99 -3.00 -13.83 5.69
C GLY A 99 -3.25 -12.41 6.19
N GLY A 100 -2.82 -11.42 5.41
CA GLY A 100 -2.91 -9.99 5.72
C GLY A 100 -3.99 -9.23 4.94
N SER A 101 -3.79 -7.92 4.77
CA SER A 101 -4.72 -7.00 4.10
C SER A 101 -4.00 -6.09 3.11
N ILE A 102 -4.69 -5.70 2.03
CA ILE A 102 -4.22 -4.70 1.05
C ILE A 102 -4.24 -3.26 1.60
N SER A 103 -4.84 -3.02 2.76
CA SER A 103 -4.75 -1.74 3.46
C SER A 103 -4.82 -1.91 4.97
N GLY A 104 -3.95 -1.20 5.69
CA GLY A 104 -4.00 -1.05 7.13
C GLY A 104 -4.75 0.20 7.55
N GLU A 105 -4.37 1.36 7.02
CA GLU A 105 -4.90 2.65 7.47
C GLU A 105 -5.23 3.65 6.35
N HIS A 106 -4.71 3.50 5.12
CA HIS A 106 -4.89 4.49 4.04
C HIS A 106 -6.16 4.29 3.20
N GLY A 107 -6.80 3.12 3.30
CA GLY A 107 -7.97 2.75 2.52
C GLY A 107 -7.64 2.30 1.09
N ILE A 108 -8.68 2.14 0.27
CA ILE A 108 -8.58 1.57 -1.08
C ILE A 108 -8.43 2.65 -2.17
N GLY A 109 -9.31 3.65 -2.17
CA GLY A 109 -9.26 4.73 -3.15
C GLY A 109 -9.36 4.27 -4.61
N ALA A 110 -8.70 4.98 -5.53
CA ALA A 110 -8.54 4.51 -6.91
C ALA A 110 -7.39 3.51 -7.03
N ASP A 111 -6.39 3.69 -6.18
CA ASP A 111 -5.09 3.05 -6.26
C ASP A 111 -5.18 1.53 -6.06
N LYS A 112 -5.88 1.10 -5.01
CA LYS A 112 -5.91 -0.31 -4.61
C LYS A 112 -7.15 -1.06 -5.05
N LYS A 113 -8.08 -0.41 -5.76
CA LYS A 113 -9.39 -1.02 -6.09
C LYS A 113 -9.25 -2.29 -6.91
N CYS A 114 -8.25 -2.35 -7.79
CA CYS A 114 -7.97 -3.52 -8.63
C CYS A 114 -7.46 -4.73 -7.84
N TYR A 115 -6.98 -4.54 -6.61
CA TYR A 115 -6.50 -5.60 -5.72
C TYR A 115 -7.56 -6.10 -4.73
N MET A 116 -8.74 -5.48 -4.70
CA MET A 116 -9.82 -5.95 -3.83
C MET A 116 -10.21 -7.42 -4.06
N PRO A 117 -10.26 -7.95 -5.31
CA PRO A 117 -10.53 -9.36 -5.55
C PRO A 117 -9.46 -10.32 -5.01
N ASP A 118 -8.24 -9.85 -4.74
CA ASP A 118 -7.23 -10.68 -4.09
C ASP A 118 -7.58 -10.94 -2.61
N MET A 119 -8.32 -10.03 -1.96
CA MET A 119 -8.65 -10.07 -0.52
C MET A 119 -10.10 -10.48 -0.23
N PHE A 120 -11.04 -10.10 -1.09
CA PHE A 120 -12.48 -10.29 -0.89
C PHE A 120 -13.06 -11.21 -1.95
N SER A 121 -14.01 -12.06 -1.54
CA SER A 121 -14.75 -12.88 -2.49
C SER A 121 -15.69 -12.04 -3.36
N GLU A 122 -16.16 -12.62 -4.45
CA GLU A 122 -17.18 -11.98 -5.29
C GLU A 122 -18.43 -11.60 -4.48
N ALA A 123 -18.91 -12.49 -3.60
CA ALA A 123 -20.06 -12.24 -2.74
C ALA A 123 -19.83 -11.08 -1.76
N ASP A 124 -18.62 -10.94 -1.21
CA ASP A 124 -18.27 -9.80 -0.36
C ASP A 124 -18.35 -8.49 -1.13
N LEU A 125 -17.73 -8.45 -2.33
CA LEU A 125 -17.71 -7.26 -3.19
C LEU A 125 -19.11 -6.87 -3.66
N GLU A 126 -19.94 -7.83 -4.01
CA GLU A 126 -21.35 -7.59 -4.37
C GLU A 126 -22.15 -7.03 -3.20
N THR A 127 -21.95 -7.57 -2.01
CA THR A 127 -22.63 -7.08 -0.79
C THR A 127 -22.23 -5.64 -0.49
N MET A 128 -20.94 -5.32 -0.55
CA MET A 128 -20.45 -3.95 -0.36
C MET A 128 -21.01 -2.99 -1.42
N GLN A 129 -21.12 -3.44 -2.67
CA GLN A 129 -21.70 -2.66 -3.77
C GLN A 129 -23.20 -2.42 -3.56
N TYR A 130 -23.97 -3.42 -3.10
CA TYR A 130 -25.39 -3.28 -2.77
C TYR A 130 -25.61 -2.19 -1.72
N VAL A 131 -24.79 -2.16 -0.67
CA VAL A 131 -24.83 -1.09 0.34
C VAL A 131 -24.53 0.26 -0.29
N ARG A 132 -23.51 0.36 -1.16
CA ARG A 132 -23.19 1.62 -1.86
C ARG A 132 -24.37 2.11 -2.69
N GLU A 133 -25.02 1.24 -3.44
CA GLU A 133 -26.13 1.59 -4.33
C GLU A 133 -27.37 2.09 -3.58
N ALA A 134 -27.65 1.50 -2.40
CA ALA A 134 -28.75 1.95 -1.54
C ALA A 134 -28.60 3.42 -1.11
N PHE A 135 -27.37 3.89 -0.89
CA PHE A 135 -27.08 5.26 -0.46
C PHE A 135 -26.56 6.20 -1.58
N ASN A 136 -26.23 5.66 -2.75
CA ASN A 136 -25.68 6.42 -3.88
C ASN A 136 -26.29 5.98 -5.23
N PRO A 137 -27.63 6.03 -5.39
CA PRO A 137 -28.32 5.48 -6.57
C PRO A 137 -27.97 6.20 -7.88
N LYS A 138 -27.44 7.43 -7.81
CA LYS A 138 -27.01 8.21 -8.98
C LYS A 138 -25.52 8.08 -9.29
N GLY A 139 -24.76 7.34 -8.48
CA GLY A 139 -23.32 7.16 -8.69
C GLY A 139 -22.47 8.42 -8.48
N LEU A 140 -23.00 9.48 -7.85
CA LEU A 140 -22.33 10.78 -7.74
C LEU A 140 -21.32 10.86 -6.58
N ALA A 141 -21.46 10.01 -5.56
CA ALA A 141 -20.53 9.96 -4.45
C ALA A 141 -19.20 9.28 -4.88
N ASN A 142 -18.22 10.12 -5.21
CA ASN A 142 -16.82 9.77 -5.48
C ASN A 142 -16.66 8.66 -6.55
N PRO A 143 -17.06 8.93 -7.81
CA PRO A 143 -17.01 7.95 -8.89
C PRO A 143 -15.58 7.46 -9.16
N GLY A 144 -15.45 6.20 -9.60
CA GLY A 144 -14.16 5.59 -9.96
C GLY A 144 -13.29 5.10 -8.78
N LYS A 145 -13.71 5.35 -7.53
CA LYS A 145 -13.03 4.90 -6.31
C LYS A 145 -13.65 3.62 -5.72
N ILE A 146 -12.84 2.94 -4.91
CA ILE A 146 -13.12 1.76 -4.07
C ILE A 146 -13.36 0.49 -4.88
N PHE A 147 -14.35 0.46 -5.78
CA PHE A 147 -14.75 -0.79 -6.45
C PHE A 147 -14.15 -0.94 -7.86
N PRO A 148 -13.73 -2.16 -8.27
CA PRO A 148 -13.19 -2.43 -9.62
C PRO A 148 -14.12 -2.00 -10.76
N THR A 149 -13.55 -1.58 -11.90
CA THR A 149 -14.30 -1.22 -13.11
C THR A 149 -13.42 -1.38 -14.36
N PRO A 150 -13.83 -2.12 -15.43
CA PRO A 150 -14.94 -3.08 -15.45
C PRO A 150 -14.65 -4.27 -14.51
N ARG A 151 -15.69 -5.03 -14.16
CA ARG A 151 -15.49 -6.35 -13.54
C ARG A 151 -14.86 -7.23 -14.62
N THR A 152 -13.54 -7.35 -14.63
CA THR A 152 -12.83 -8.30 -15.51
C THR A 152 -12.99 -9.70 -14.96
#